data_AF-A0A812TU73-F1
#
_entry.id   AF-A0A812TU73-F1
#
_cell.length_a   1.000
_cell.length_b   1.000
_cell.length_c   1.000
_cell.angle_alpha   90.00
_cell.angle_beta   90.00
_cell.angle_gamma   90.00
#
_symmetry.space_group_name_H-M   'P 1'
#
loop_
_entity.id
_entity.type
_entity.pdbx_description
1 polymer ?
#
loop_
_entity_poly.entity_id
_entity_poly.type
_entity_poly.pdbx_seq_one_letter_code
_entity_poly.pdbx_strand_id
1 'polypeptide(L)'
;MAISVTVCLLSGEAATVSLEPSSSVETLRAKARQALGRSVGKLVSSAGSLLRGPGSLAEAGVQDGDTITAVTQNVALRATESAFACIRADGSVVTWGDQFEGGDCSHVQDQLQDVQAIQATAAAFAALCADGRVVTWGNPEFGGDSSAVQWRLLEVSQIQATSGAFAALRQDGTVETWGMPHLGGDCALVYGQLRNVRQIQANDAAFAALRADGSVVTWGCHEEGGNSQE
;
A
#
# COMPACT_ATOMS: atom_id res chain seq x y z
N MET A 1 -9.20 28.32 28.76
CA MET A 1 -9.64 28.82 27.45
C MET A 1 -9.28 27.73 26.48
N ALA A 2 -10.26 27.20 25.76
CA ALA A 2 -10.03 26.16 24.79
C ALA A 2 -9.10 26.66 23.67
N ILE A 3 -8.21 25.78 23.22
CA ILE A 3 -7.39 25.97 22.03
C ILE A 3 -8.05 25.24 20.86
N SER A 4 -7.97 25.83 19.68
CA SER A 4 -8.41 25.27 18.41
C SER A 4 -7.18 24.92 17.59
N VAL A 5 -7.06 23.65 17.24
CA VAL A 5 -5.89 23.13 16.53
C VAL A 5 -6.36 22.49 15.24
N THR A 6 -5.67 22.78 14.14
CA THR A 6 -5.96 22.17 12.84
C THR A 6 -5.12 20.92 12.69
N VAL A 7 -5.76 19.77 12.52
CA VAL A 7 -5.08 18.51 12.23
C VAL A 7 -5.20 18.21 10.76
N CYS A 8 -4.08 18.05 10.06
CA CYS A 8 -4.03 17.83 8.62
C CYS A 8 -3.33 16.52 8.24
N LEU A 9 -3.70 15.99 7.07
CA LEU A 9 -3.07 14.88 6.38
C LEU A 9 -2.19 15.40 5.22
N LEU A 10 -1.24 14.59 4.76
CA LEU A 10 -0.33 14.97 3.67
C LEU A 10 -1.02 15.10 2.29
N SER A 11 -2.22 14.57 2.17
CA SER A 11 -3.15 14.70 1.05
C SER A 11 -3.83 16.07 1.00
N GLY A 12 -3.73 16.87 2.07
CA GLY A 12 -4.39 18.17 2.20
C GLY A 12 -5.74 18.15 2.92
N GLU A 13 -6.26 16.96 3.25
CA GLU A 13 -7.44 16.82 4.12
C GLU A 13 -7.13 17.37 5.53
N ALA A 14 -8.02 18.19 6.09
CA ALA A 14 -7.81 18.79 7.40
C ALA A 14 -9.12 18.95 8.20
N ALA A 15 -9.01 18.87 9.52
CA ALA A 15 -10.10 19.09 10.45
C ALA A 15 -9.65 19.93 11.65
N THR A 16 -10.48 20.87 12.07
CA THR A 16 -10.23 21.69 13.27
C THR A 16 -10.84 21.02 14.50
N VAL A 17 -10.04 20.94 15.57
CA VAL A 17 -10.42 20.29 16.82
C VAL A 17 -10.22 21.27 17.97
N SER A 18 -11.27 21.48 18.78
CA SER A 18 -11.22 22.32 19.98
C SER A 18 -11.02 21.48 21.25
N LEU A 19 -10.03 21.84 22.07
CA LEU A 19 -9.58 21.11 23.26
C LEU A 19 -9.16 22.09 24.37
N GLU A 20 -9.18 21.66 25.63
CA GLU A 20 -8.52 22.44 26.69
C GLU A 20 -7.00 22.25 26.62
N PRO A 21 -6.17 23.26 26.95
CA PRO A 21 -4.71 23.14 26.95
C PRO A 21 -4.16 22.03 27.86
N SER A 22 -4.92 21.68 28.91
CA SER A 22 -4.61 20.60 29.84
C SER A 22 -4.96 19.20 29.31
N SER A 23 -5.64 19.10 28.16
CA SER A 23 -5.98 17.82 27.53
C SER A 23 -4.72 17.07 27.15
N SER A 24 -4.79 15.74 27.06
CA SER A 24 -3.66 14.92 26.64
C SER A 24 -3.56 14.81 25.11
N VAL A 25 -2.39 14.37 24.64
CA VAL A 25 -2.17 14.06 23.21
C VAL A 25 -3.09 12.94 22.71
N GLU A 26 -3.46 11.98 23.57
CA GLU A 26 -4.43 10.92 23.25
C GLU A 26 -5.83 11.47 23.02
N THR A 27 -6.22 12.49 23.80
CA THR A 27 -7.51 13.16 23.62
C THR A 27 -7.57 13.89 22.29
N LEU A 28 -6.50 14.62 21.93
CA LEU A 28 -6.34 15.23 20.62
C LEU A 28 -6.40 14.17 19.51
N ARG A 29 -5.68 13.06 19.65
CA ARG A 29 -5.67 11.96 18.69
C ARG A 29 -7.07 11.35 18.50
N ALA A 30 -7.81 11.12 19.59
CA ALA A 30 -9.15 10.55 19.54
C ALA A 30 -10.13 11.49 18.81
N LYS A 31 -10.08 12.79 19.12
CA LYS A 31 -10.92 13.79 18.44
C LYS A 31 -10.51 13.97 16.97
N ALA A 32 -9.21 13.97 16.66
CA ALA A 32 -8.73 14.03 15.28
C ALA A 32 -9.20 12.82 14.47
N ARG A 33 -9.11 11.61 15.05
CA ARG A 33 -9.65 10.38 14.45
C ARG A 33 -11.14 10.48 14.16
N GLN A 34 -11.91 11.04 15.09
CA GLN A 34 -13.35 11.24 14.90
C GLN A 34 -13.65 12.27 13.81
N ALA A 35 -12.90 13.37 13.79
CA ALA A 35 -13.13 14.48 12.86
C ALA A 35 -12.69 14.17 11.42
N LEU A 36 -11.57 13.46 11.26
CA LEU A 36 -11.04 13.03 9.95
C LEU A 36 -11.67 11.72 9.45
N GLY A 37 -12.34 10.95 10.31
CA GLY A 37 -12.87 9.63 9.93
C GLY A 37 -11.79 8.59 9.59
N ARG A 38 -10.51 8.89 9.81
CA ARG A 38 -9.36 8.01 9.49
C ARG A 38 -8.61 7.56 10.73
N SER A 39 -7.82 6.51 10.61
CA SER A 39 -6.88 6.13 11.67
C SER A 39 -5.85 7.24 11.88
N VAL A 40 -5.63 7.65 13.13
CA VAL A 40 -4.60 8.66 13.48
C VAL A 40 -3.59 8.00 14.39
N GLY A 41 -2.38 7.80 13.88
CA GLY A 41 -1.27 7.24 14.61
C GLY A 41 -0.45 8.33 15.30
N LYS A 42 0.66 8.74 14.70
CA LYS A 42 1.57 9.74 15.26
C LYS A 42 1.08 11.15 14.92
N LEU A 43 1.31 12.13 15.81
CA LEU A 43 0.96 13.53 15.60
C LEU A 43 2.23 14.37 15.62
N VAL A 44 2.48 15.15 14.59
CA VAL A 44 3.71 15.93 14.42
C VAL A 44 3.34 17.41 14.40
N SER A 45 4.00 18.22 15.23
CA SER A 45 3.80 19.66 15.25
C SER A 45 4.31 20.33 13.96
N SER A 46 3.93 21.58 13.74
CA SER A 46 4.47 22.44 12.67
C SER A 46 6.00 22.60 12.73
N ALA A 47 6.60 22.46 13.91
CA ALA A 47 8.05 22.48 14.12
C ALA A 47 8.74 21.13 13.77
N GLY A 48 7.98 20.11 13.34
CA GLY A 48 8.49 18.79 13.03
C GLY A 48 8.73 17.90 14.25
N SER A 49 8.34 18.34 15.45
CA SER A 49 8.46 17.55 16.67
C SER A 49 7.30 16.57 16.83
N LEU A 50 7.61 15.31 17.15
CA LEU A 50 6.60 14.30 17.44
C LEU A 50 5.97 14.57 18.80
N LEU A 51 4.66 14.77 18.84
CA LEU A 51 3.90 14.91 20.08
C LEU A 51 3.84 13.54 20.78
N ARG A 52 4.55 13.40 21.89
CA ARG A 52 4.66 12.16 22.68
C ARG A 52 4.23 12.37 24.13
N GLY A 53 3.67 11.31 24.72
CA GLY A 53 3.63 11.11 26.17
C GLY A 53 2.32 11.52 26.86
N PRO A 54 2.18 11.16 28.15
CA PRO A 54 0.98 11.41 28.96
C PRO A 54 0.85 12.87 29.43
N GLY A 55 1.70 13.78 28.93
CA GLY A 55 1.68 15.20 29.26
C GLY A 55 0.53 15.94 28.58
N SER A 56 0.28 17.15 29.06
CA SER A 56 -0.73 18.04 28.47
C SER A 56 -0.27 18.61 27.12
N LEU A 57 -1.23 19.04 26.30
CA LEU A 57 -0.95 19.73 25.04
C LEU A 57 -0.09 20.99 25.25
N ALA A 58 -0.32 21.71 26.36
CA ALA A 58 0.49 22.86 26.74
C ALA A 58 1.96 22.50 27.02
N GLU A 59 2.22 21.39 27.73
CA GLU A 59 3.59 20.89 27.97
C GLU A 59 4.27 20.42 26.68
N ALA A 60 3.48 19.90 25.74
CA ALA A 60 3.95 19.55 24.40
C ALA A 60 4.16 20.77 23.48
N GLY A 61 3.89 21.99 23.98
CA GLY A 61 4.10 23.25 23.25
C GLY A 61 3.03 23.56 22.20
N VAL A 62 1.88 22.89 22.23
CA VAL A 62 0.78 23.13 21.29
C VAL A 62 0.01 24.39 21.68
N GLN A 63 -0.17 25.29 20.71
CA GLN A 63 -0.81 26.59 20.86
C GLN A 63 -2.14 26.67 20.09
N ASP A 64 -2.94 27.69 20.40
CA ASP A 64 -4.13 28.01 19.64
C ASP A 64 -3.76 28.41 18.20
N GLY A 65 -4.45 27.84 17.21
CA GLY A 65 -4.17 28.05 15.79
C GLY A 65 -3.08 27.15 15.20
N ASP A 66 -2.45 26.28 16.00
CA ASP A 66 -1.42 25.38 15.50
C ASP A 66 -1.95 24.42 14.42
N THR A 67 -1.05 24.05 13.51
CA THR A 67 -1.28 22.97 12.54
C THR A 67 -0.45 21.76 12.93
N ILE A 68 -1.12 20.61 13.05
CA ILE A 68 -0.53 19.33 13.43
C ILE A 68 -0.73 18.34 12.28
N THR A 69 0.35 17.74 11.81
CA THR A 69 0.30 16.70 10.79
C THR A 69 0.03 15.34 11.43
N ALA A 70 -1.04 14.69 11.01
CA ALA A 70 -1.36 13.32 11.40
C ALA A 70 -0.67 12.30 10.49
N VAL A 71 -0.01 11.33 11.12
CA VAL A 71 0.62 10.17 10.48
C VAL A 71 -0.23 8.96 10.81
N THR A 72 -0.85 8.39 9.78
CA THR A 72 -1.81 7.29 9.85
C THR A 72 -1.12 5.93 9.66
N GLN A 73 -0.05 5.89 8.85
CA GLN A 73 0.66 4.66 8.51
C GLN A 73 2.13 4.89 8.15
N ASN A 74 2.87 3.79 7.95
CA ASN A 74 4.28 3.82 7.59
C ASN A 74 4.46 4.25 6.13
N VAL A 75 5.48 5.06 5.89
CA VAL A 75 5.89 5.46 4.54
C VAL A 75 6.62 4.30 3.88
N ALA A 76 6.33 4.05 2.61
CA ALA A 76 7.02 3.03 1.81
C ALA A 76 7.32 3.57 0.42
N LEU A 77 8.54 3.32 -0.05
CA LEU A 77 9.00 3.68 -1.39
C LEU A 77 9.20 2.40 -2.23
N ARG A 78 8.77 2.46 -3.48
CA ARG A 78 9.01 1.45 -4.52
C ARG A 78 9.51 2.12 -5.78
N ALA A 79 10.22 1.36 -6.59
CA ALA A 79 10.77 1.82 -7.85
C ALA A 79 10.54 0.76 -8.93
N THR A 80 10.22 1.24 -10.13
CA THR A 80 10.41 0.55 -11.40
C THR A 80 11.82 0.88 -11.90
N GLU A 81 12.16 0.55 -13.15
CA GLU A 81 13.45 0.94 -13.74
C GLU A 81 13.59 2.46 -13.89
N SER A 82 12.49 3.16 -14.24
CA SER A 82 12.52 4.61 -14.50
C SER A 82 11.52 5.46 -13.70
N ALA A 83 10.79 4.89 -12.73
CA ALA A 83 9.85 5.63 -11.90
C ALA A 83 9.82 5.19 -10.43
N PHE A 84 9.22 6.02 -9.59
CA PHE A 84 9.04 5.80 -8.16
C PHE A 84 7.59 5.97 -7.75
N ALA A 85 7.18 5.20 -6.75
CA ALA A 85 5.90 5.32 -6.07
C ALA A 85 6.12 5.34 -4.56
N CYS A 86 5.47 6.28 -3.87
CA CYS A 86 5.58 6.47 -2.43
C CYS A 86 4.20 6.44 -1.77
N ILE A 87 4.02 5.53 -0.80
CA ILE A 87 2.92 5.59 0.15
C ILE A 87 3.28 6.67 1.19
N ARG A 88 2.49 7.74 1.24
CA ARG A 88 2.65 8.79 2.22
C ARG A 88 2.14 8.34 3.59
N ALA A 89 2.52 9.09 4.62
CA ALA A 89 2.15 8.78 5.99
C ALA A 89 0.63 8.82 6.25
N ASP A 90 -0.17 9.37 5.34
CA ASP A 90 -1.62 9.40 5.38
C ASP A 90 -2.30 8.32 4.51
N GLY A 91 -1.52 7.46 3.85
CA GLY A 91 -2.04 6.41 2.97
C GLY A 91 -2.30 6.80 1.53
N SER A 92 -2.15 8.09 1.20
CA SER A 92 -2.18 8.54 -0.18
C SER A 92 -0.90 8.11 -0.91
N VAL A 93 -1.00 7.93 -2.21
CA VAL A 93 0.15 7.60 -3.07
C VAL A 93 0.54 8.80 -3.90
N VAL A 94 1.86 8.97 -4.08
CA VAL A 94 2.41 9.85 -5.12
C VAL A 94 3.48 9.14 -5.93
N THR A 95 3.54 9.51 -7.21
CA THR A 95 4.47 8.94 -8.19
C THR A 95 5.28 10.04 -8.87
N TRP A 96 6.47 9.69 -9.35
CA TRP A 96 7.30 10.55 -10.19
C TRP A 96 8.26 9.70 -11.03
N GLY A 97 8.74 10.25 -12.15
CA GLY A 97 9.62 9.54 -13.10
C GLY A 97 8.97 9.41 -14.48
N ASP A 98 9.35 8.38 -15.24
CA ASP A 98 8.78 8.13 -16.56
C ASP A 98 7.28 7.77 -16.45
N GLN A 99 6.43 8.53 -17.13
CA GLN A 99 4.98 8.35 -17.10
C GLN A 99 4.52 6.99 -17.65
N PHE A 100 5.23 6.42 -18.62
CA PHE A 100 4.92 5.13 -19.23
C PHE A 100 5.36 3.95 -18.36
N GLU A 101 6.27 4.19 -17.42
CA GLU A 101 6.74 3.19 -16.44
C GLU A 101 6.17 3.43 -15.03
N GLY A 102 5.02 4.12 -14.93
CA GLY A 102 4.27 4.30 -13.69
C GLY A 102 4.59 5.57 -12.90
N GLY A 103 5.31 6.52 -13.50
CA GLY A 103 5.57 7.85 -12.94
C GLY A 103 4.33 8.74 -12.85
N ASP A 104 3.25 8.42 -13.56
CA ASP A 104 1.95 9.09 -13.47
C ASP A 104 0.85 8.10 -13.05
N CYS A 105 0.24 8.35 -11.88
CA CYS A 105 -0.92 7.61 -11.38
C CYS A 105 -2.21 8.44 -11.35
N SER A 106 -2.25 9.62 -11.99
CA SER A 106 -3.39 10.55 -11.97
C SER A 106 -4.73 9.90 -12.38
N HIS A 107 -4.70 8.98 -13.35
CA HIS A 107 -5.88 8.25 -13.83
C HIS A 107 -6.48 7.27 -12.82
N VAL A 108 -5.70 6.87 -11.81
CA VAL A 108 -6.13 5.94 -10.76
C VAL A 108 -6.04 6.56 -9.35
N GLN A 109 -5.71 7.85 -9.25
CA GLN A 109 -5.45 8.55 -7.99
C GLN A 109 -6.63 8.45 -7.01
N ASP A 110 -7.86 8.55 -7.52
CA ASP A 110 -9.08 8.46 -6.71
C ASP A 110 -9.30 7.06 -6.11
N GLN A 111 -8.66 6.04 -6.69
CA GLN A 111 -8.72 4.65 -6.21
C GLN A 111 -7.61 4.34 -5.19
N LEU A 112 -6.51 5.10 -5.19
CA LEU A 112 -5.33 4.93 -4.33
C LEU A 112 -5.55 5.57 -2.94
N GLN A 113 -6.58 5.10 -2.24
CA GLN A 113 -6.93 5.51 -0.89
C GLN A 113 -6.55 4.42 0.12
N ASP A 114 -6.00 4.85 1.27
CA ASP A 114 -5.59 3.97 2.36
C ASP A 114 -4.71 2.79 1.89
N VAL A 115 -3.72 3.08 1.05
CA VAL A 115 -2.84 2.07 0.45
C VAL A 115 -1.88 1.52 1.50
N GLN A 116 -1.88 0.20 1.68
CA GLN A 116 -1.07 -0.50 2.69
C GLN A 116 0.27 -0.98 2.14
N ALA A 117 0.32 -1.36 0.87
CA ALA A 117 1.53 -1.85 0.23
C ALA A 117 1.53 -1.52 -1.26
N ILE A 118 2.73 -1.34 -1.81
CA ILE A 118 2.97 -1.24 -3.25
C ILE A 118 4.02 -2.29 -3.60
N GLN A 119 3.81 -2.98 -4.71
CA GLN A 119 4.83 -3.76 -5.41
C GLN A 119 5.09 -3.15 -6.78
N ALA A 120 6.28 -3.40 -7.31
CA ALA A 120 6.72 -2.91 -8.61
C ALA A 120 7.29 -4.06 -9.44
N THR A 121 6.95 -4.07 -10.73
CA THR A 121 7.70 -4.78 -11.77
C THR A 121 8.74 -3.82 -12.35
N ALA A 122 9.39 -4.18 -13.46
CA ALA A 122 10.32 -3.30 -14.16
C ALA A 122 9.67 -2.01 -14.69
N ALA A 123 8.36 -2.01 -14.97
CA ALA A 123 7.67 -0.86 -15.59
C ALA A 123 6.23 -0.61 -15.10
N ALA A 124 5.76 -1.30 -14.07
CA ALA A 124 4.42 -1.11 -13.52
C ALA A 124 4.38 -1.24 -12.00
N PHE A 125 3.28 -0.78 -11.40
CA PHE A 125 3.03 -0.87 -9.98
C PHE A 125 1.66 -1.52 -9.71
N ALA A 126 1.57 -2.18 -8.56
CA ALA A 126 0.32 -2.67 -7.99
C ALA A 126 0.22 -2.27 -6.52
N ALA A 127 -0.84 -1.54 -6.16
CA ALA A 127 -1.15 -1.11 -4.81
C ALA A 127 -2.20 -2.03 -4.17
N LEU A 128 -1.96 -2.45 -2.93
CA LEU A 128 -2.94 -3.11 -2.07
C LEU A 128 -3.59 -2.08 -1.16
N CYS A 129 -4.89 -1.84 -1.34
CA CYS A 129 -5.69 -0.97 -0.49
C CYS A 129 -6.15 -1.68 0.79
N ALA A 130 -6.45 -0.91 1.84
CA ALA A 130 -6.90 -1.45 3.12
C ALA A 130 -8.22 -2.23 3.07
N ASP A 131 -9.04 -2.00 2.05
CA ASP A 131 -10.26 -2.76 1.77
C ASP A 131 -10.01 -4.08 1.01
N GLY A 132 -8.74 -4.42 0.74
CA GLY A 132 -8.33 -5.62 0.03
C GLY A 132 -8.46 -5.52 -1.49
N ARG A 133 -8.76 -4.34 -2.05
CA ARG A 133 -8.70 -4.13 -3.51
C ARG A 133 -7.26 -3.94 -3.98
N VAL A 134 -7.02 -4.31 -5.23
CA VAL A 134 -5.77 -3.99 -5.94
C VAL A 134 -6.03 -2.94 -7.02
N VAL A 135 -5.13 -1.97 -7.09
CA VAL A 135 -5.11 -0.93 -8.12
C VAL A 135 -3.76 -0.99 -8.83
N THR A 136 -3.76 -1.03 -10.16
CA THR A 136 -2.54 -1.11 -10.98
C THR A 136 -2.38 0.11 -11.87
N TRP A 137 -1.13 0.47 -12.18
CA TRP A 137 -0.80 1.52 -13.15
C TRP A 137 0.62 1.31 -13.73
N GLY A 138 0.96 2.06 -14.77
CA GLY A 138 2.21 1.92 -15.52
C GLY A 138 2.03 1.11 -16.80
N ASN A 139 3.09 0.47 -17.28
CA ASN A 139 3.07 -0.23 -18.56
C ASN A 139 2.12 -1.44 -18.53
N PRO A 140 1.11 -1.52 -19.42
CA PRO A 140 0.16 -2.63 -19.46
C PRO A 140 0.79 -4.02 -19.62
N GLU A 141 1.84 -4.16 -20.45
CA GLU A 141 2.50 -5.44 -20.71
C GLU A 141 3.21 -5.98 -19.46
N PHE A 142 3.69 -5.09 -18.60
CA PHE A 142 4.35 -5.41 -17.33
C PHE A 142 3.38 -5.47 -16.14
N GLY A 143 2.06 -5.54 -16.41
CA GLY A 143 1.03 -5.69 -15.39
C GLY A 143 0.40 -4.39 -14.89
N GLY A 144 0.63 -3.27 -15.59
CA GLY A 144 -0.06 -2.00 -15.33
C GLY A 144 -1.57 -2.06 -15.63
N ASP A 145 -2.00 -2.98 -16.51
CA ASP A 145 -3.40 -3.30 -16.76
C ASP A 145 -3.77 -4.67 -16.14
N SER A 146 -4.67 -4.64 -15.16
CA SER A 146 -5.21 -5.80 -14.48
C SER A 146 -6.70 -6.05 -14.80
N SER A 147 -7.26 -5.34 -15.78
CA SER A 147 -8.70 -5.38 -16.11
C SER A 147 -9.26 -6.79 -16.36
N ALA A 148 -8.47 -7.67 -16.97
CA ALA A 148 -8.85 -9.07 -17.23
C ALA A 148 -9.10 -9.90 -15.95
N VAL A 149 -8.43 -9.55 -14.84
CA VAL A 149 -8.50 -10.25 -13.56
C VAL A 149 -9.09 -9.38 -12.43
N GLN A 150 -9.44 -8.12 -12.70
CA GLN A 150 -9.86 -7.14 -11.69
C GLN A 150 -11.01 -7.63 -10.80
N TRP A 151 -11.95 -8.38 -11.35
CA TRP A 151 -13.08 -8.93 -10.61
C TRP A 151 -12.68 -9.94 -9.52
N ARG A 152 -11.46 -10.48 -9.60
CA ARG A 152 -10.86 -11.36 -8.59
C ARG A 152 -9.85 -10.66 -7.70
N LEU A 153 -9.44 -9.43 -8.01
CA LEU A 153 -8.54 -8.63 -7.19
C LEU A 153 -9.28 -7.93 -6.04
N LEU A 154 -10.09 -8.71 -5.34
CA LEU A 154 -10.88 -8.36 -4.16
C LEU A 154 -10.48 -9.27 -3.01
N GLU A 155 -10.48 -8.73 -1.78
CA GLU A 155 -10.06 -9.44 -0.58
C GLU A 155 -8.63 -10.00 -0.72
N VAL A 156 -7.74 -9.24 -1.35
CA VAL A 156 -6.32 -9.56 -1.47
C VAL A 156 -5.63 -9.30 -0.13
N SER A 157 -4.73 -10.20 0.26
CA SER A 157 -3.95 -10.12 1.49
C SER A 157 -2.45 -9.88 1.24
N GLN A 158 -1.96 -10.21 0.04
CA GLN A 158 -0.57 -10.04 -0.33
C GLN A 158 -0.43 -9.92 -1.85
N ILE A 159 0.51 -9.09 -2.29
CA ILE A 159 0.96 -8.99 -3.68
C ILE A 159 2.47 -9.26 -3.71
N GLN A 160 2.92 -10.01 -4.70
CA GLN A 160 4.33 -10.17 -5.07
C GLN A 160 4.52 -9.81 -6.54
N ALA A 161 5.73 -9.45 -6.92
CA ALA A 161 6.08 -9.08 -8.28
C ALA A 161 7.38 -9.77 -8.72
N THR A 162 7.42 -10.19 -9.98
CA THR A 162 8.65 -10.47 -10.73
C THR A 162 9.06 -9.21 -11.50
N SER A 163 10.05 -9.31 -12.39
CA SER A 163 10.41 -8.20 -13.28
C SER A 163 9.29 -7.81 -14.26
N GLY A 164 8.30 -8.67 -14.53
CA GLY A 164 7.24 -8.34 -15.50
C GLY A 164 5.83 -8.85 -15.18
N ALA A 165 5.62 -9.47 -14.03
CA ALA A 165 4.31 -9.96 -13.64
C ALA A 165 4.04 -9.76 -12.15
N PHE A 166 2.76 -9.84 -11.80
CA PHE A 166 2.30 -9.80 -10.41
C PHE A 166 1.54 -11.09 -10.06
N ALA A 167 1.58 -11.43 -8.78
CA ALA A 167 0.76 -12.47 -8.19
C ALA A 167 0.08 -11.93 -6.91
N ALA A 168 -1.25 -12.05 -6.85
CA ALA A 168 -2.06 -11.66 -5.70
C ALA A 168 -2.57 -12.90 -4.95
N LEU A 169 -2.29 -12.97 -3.65
CA LEU A 169 -2.86 -13.95 -2.73
C LEU A 169 -4.15 -13.38 -2.12
N ARG A 170 -5.27 -14.05 -2.37
CA ARG A 170 -6.57 -13.73 -1.80
C ARG A 170 -6.72 -14.32 -0.40
N GLN A 171 -7.61 -13.74 0.41
CA GLN A 171 -7.88 -14.20 1.79
C GLN A 171 -8.44 -15.62 1.85
N ASP A 172 -9.09 -16.10 0.79
CA ASP A 172 -9.55 -17.50 0.67
C ASP A 172 -8.43 -18.49 0.29
N GLY A 173 -7.19 -18.01 0.15
CA GLY A 173 -6.02 -18.82 -0.18
C GLY A 173 -5.89 -19.17 -1.67
N THR A 174 -6.65 -18.51 -2.56
CA THR A 174 -6.45 -18.59 -4.02
C THR A 174 -5.45 -17.55 -4.50
N VAL A 175 -4.85 -17.78 -5.67
CA VAL A 175 -3.86 -16.90 -6.29
C VAL A 175 -4.30 -16.48 -7.67
N GLU A 176 -4.16 -15.19 -7.97
CA GLU A 176 -4.39 -14.61 -9.30
C GLU A 176 -3.10 -13.99 -9.83
N THR A 177 -2.83 -14.14 -11.11
CA THR A 177 -1.62 -13.62 -11.77
C THR A 177 -1.98 -12.79 -12.99
N TRP A 178 -1.14 -11.79 -13.29
CA TRP A 178 -1.27 -10.96 -14.49
C TRP A 178 0.07 -10.32 -14.87
N GLY A 179 0.13 -9.71 -16.06
CA GLY A 179 1.37 -9.20 -16.65
C GLY A 179 1.98 -10.19 -17.64
N MET A 180 3.30 -10.16 -17.82
CA MET A 180 3.99 -10.96 -18.83
C MET A 180 3.85 -12.47 -18.57
N PRO A 181 3.27 -13.25 -19.51
CA PRO A 181 3.02 -14.68 -19.31
C PRO A 181 4.27 -15.48 -18.93
N HIS A 182 5.39 -15.21 -19.62
CA HIS A 182 6.66 -15.93 -19.45
C HIS A 182 7.39 -15.60 -18.14
N LEU A 183 7.04 -14.50 -17.47
CA LEU A 183 7.59 -14.09 -16.16
C LEU A 183 6.62 -14.40 -15.01
N GLY A 184 5.69 -15.33 -15.22
CA GLY A 184 4.74 -15.78 -14.20
C GLY A 184 3.38 -15.08 -14.21
N GLY A 185 3.09 -14.27 -15.25
CA GLY A 185 1.77 -13.70 -15.47
C GLY A 185 0.71 -14.75 -15.86
N ASP A 186 1.15 -15.89 -16.41
CA ASP A 186 0.30 -17.05 -16.69
C ASP A 186 0.61 -18.18 -15.69
N CYS A 187 -0.42 -18.60 -14.95
CA CYS A 187 -0.36 -19.73 -14.02
C CYS A 187 -1.28 -20.89 -14.41
N ALA A 188 -1.82 -20.93 -15.64
CA ALA A 188 -2.86 -21.89 -16.05
C ALA A 188 -2.47 -23.36 -15.79
N LEU A 189 -1.19 -23.71 -15.99
CA LEU A 189 -0.68 -25.07 -15.78
C LEU A 189 -0.71 -25.51 -14.30
N VAL A 190 -0.59 -24.57 -13.37
CA VAL A 190 -0.55 -24.84 -11.93
C VAL A 190 -1.78 -24.30 -11.19
N TYR A 191 -2.72 -23.66 -11.90
CA TYR A 191 -3.89 -22.99 -11.34
C TYR A 191 -4.70 -23.90 -10.40
N GLY A 192 -4.86 -25.18 -10.77
CA GLY A 192 -5.54 -26.16 -9.92
C GLY A 192 -4.87 -26.44 -8.57
N GLN A 193 -3.55 -26.17 -8.47
CA GLN A 193 -2.72 -26.37 -7.28
C GLN A 193 -2.61 -25.10 -6.41
N LEU A 194 -2.90 -23.91 -6.96
CA LEU A 194 -2.86 -22.62 -6.28
C LEU A 194 -4.10 -22.40 -5.38
N ARG A 195 -4.29 -23.31 -4.43
CA ARG A 195 -5.36 -23.30 -3.43
C ARG A 195 -4.80 -23.56 -2.05
N ASN A 196 -5.42 -22.95 -1.03
CA ASN A 196 -4.94 -22.96 0.35
C ASN A 196 -3.49 -22.43 0.45
N VAL A 197 -3.14 -21.46 -0.38
CA VAL A 197 -1.85 -20.79 -0.34
C VAL A 197 -1.80 -19.88 0.88
N ARG A 198 -0.67 -19.88 1.58
CA ARG A 198 -0.42 -19.02 2.76
C ARG A 198 0.53 -17.88 2.46
N GLN A 199 1.45 -18.08 1.52
CA GLN A 199 2.45 -17.11 1.17
C GLN A 199 2.89 -17.29 -0.27
N ILE A 200 3.17 -16.18 -0.93
CA ILE A 200 3.83 -16.14 -2.24
C ILE A 200 5.19 -15.47 -2.03
N GLN A 201 6.20 -15.95 -2.73
CA GLN A 201 7.48 -15.26 -2.92
C GLN A 201 7.79 -15.21 -4.41
N ALA A 202 8.59 -14.22 -4.81
CA ALA A 202 9.01 -14.03 -6.19
C ALA A 202 10.53 -13.85 -6.24
N ASN A 203 11.11 -14.24 -7.37
CA ASN A 203 12.41 -13.74 -7.83
C ASN A 203 12.20 -12.90 -9.10
N ASP A 204 13.24 -12.68 -9.89
CA ASP A 204 13.16 -11.84 -11.08
C ASP A 204 12.23 -12.37 -12.17
N ALA A 205 11.94 -13.68 -12.25
CA ALA A 205 11.20 -14.27 -13.37
C ALA A 205 10.20 -15.40 -13.00
N ALA A 206 10.11 -15.76 -11.73
CA ALA A 206 9.30 -16.87 -11.24
C ALA A 206 8.72 -16.60 -9.85
N PHE A 207 7.67 -17.35 -9.52
CA PHE A 207 6.99 -17.32 -8.24
C PHE A 207 7.04 -18.68 -7.55
N ALA A 208 6.97 -18.66 -6.22
CA ALA A 208 6.79 -19.83 -5.38
C ALA A 208 5.65 -19.58 -4.38
N ALA A 209 4.67 -20.49 -4.33
CA ALA A 209 3.56 -20.47 -3.39
C ALA A 209 3.73 -21.57 -2.33
N LEU A 210 3.78 -21.18 -1.06
CA LEU A 210 3.72 -22.10 0.08
C LEU A 210 2.27 -22.40 0.43
N ARG A 211 1.88 -23.66 0.31
CA ARG A 211 0.52 -24.14 0.63
C ARG A 211 0.39 -24.47 2.12
N ALA A 212 -0.84 -24.52 2.60
CA ALA A 212 -1.16 -24.80 4.00
C ALA A 212 -0.72 -26.20 4.46
N ASP A 213 -0.57 -27.14 3.53
CA ASP A 213 -0.05 -28.50 3.76
C ASP A 213 1.49 -28.56 3.78
N GLY A 214 2.17 -27.42 3.60
CA GLY A 214 3.62 -27.32 3.57
C GLY A 214 4.24 -27.60 2.20
N SER A 215 3.46 -28.00 1.20
CA SER A 215 3.97 -28.16 -0.17
C SER A 215 4.22 -26.82 -0.85
N VAL A 216 5.10 -26.81 -1.86
CA VAL A 216 5.45 -25.64 -2.65
C VAL A 216 5.08 -25.86 -4.11
N VAL A 217 4.41 -24.87 -4.70
CA VAL A 217 4.09 -24.82 -6.13
C VAL A 217 4.85 -23.65 -6.73
N THR A 218 5.59 -23.88 -7.81
CA THR A 218 6.29 -22.81 -8.55
C THR A 218 5.71 -22.64 -9.95
N TRP A 219 5.87 -21.44 -10.52
CA TRP A 219 5.52 -21.12 -11.90
C TRP A 219 6.31 -19.91 -12.39
N GLY A 220 6.29 -19.66 -13.69
CA GLY A 220 7.06 -18.61 -14.36
C GLY A 220 8.19 -19.19 -15.21
N CYS A 221 9.29 -18.46 -15.36
CA CYS A 221 10.41 -18.87 -16.21
C CYS A 221 11.03 -20.18 -15.71
N HIS A 222 11.05 -21.21 -16.55
CA HIS A 222 11.55 -22.55 -16.20
C HIS A 222 13.02 -22.53 -15.78
N GLU A 223 13.85 -21.76 -16.49
CA GLU A 223 15.29 -21.65 -16.26
C GLU A 223 15.63 -20.87 -14.98
N GLU A 224 14.64 -20.19 -14.40
CA GLU A 224 14.80 -19.32 -13.22
C GLU A 224 13.94 -19.77 -12.03
N GLY A 225 13.66 -21.08 -11.93
CA GLY A 225 12.98 -21.68 -10.78
C GLY A 225 11.45 -21.79 -10.92
N GLY A 226 10.91 -21.50 -12.10
CA GLY A 226 9.49 -21.63 -12.43
C GLY A 226 8.98 -23.07 -12.57
N ASN A 227 9.83 -24.08 -12.40
CA ASN A 227 9.42 -25.48 -12.37
C ASN A 227 10.11 -26.24 -11.23
N SER A 228 9.31 -26.76 -10.29
CA SER A 228 9.78 -27.55 -9.14
C SER A 228 9.59 -29.06 -9.29
N GLN A 229 9.17 -29.55 -10.46
CA GLN A 229 8.86 -30.97 -10.70
C GLN A 229 10.03 -31.81 -11.26
N GLU A 230 11.29 -31.38 -11.09
CA GLU A 230 12.46 -32.20 -11.46
C GLU A 230 12.88 -33.19 -10.37
#